data_AF-A0A3M1IYD5-F1
#
_entry.id   AF-A0A3M1IYD5-F1
#
_cell.length_a   1.000
_cell.length_b   1.000
_cell.length_c   1.000
_cell.angle_alpha   90.00
_cell.angle_beta   90.00
_cell.angle_gamma   90.00
#
_symmetry.space_group_name_H-M   'P 1'
#
loop_
_entity.id
_entity.type
_entity.pdbx_description
1 polymer ?
#
loop_
_entity_poly.entity_id
_entity_poly.type
_entity_poly.pdbx_seq_one_letter_code
_entity_poly.pdbx_strand_id
1 'polypeptide(L)'
;MNNLPQVYRKYDLLFTPRLIPELRALRGDSWAGLIDRLATLPETHPDVLAFSVMMIKLGGCLSCEMDSYRAQRGCATCARQTIISFKGTDQQLLKRYDKARQFVAAQNGKINIQRAA
;
A
#
# COMPACT_ATOMS: atom_id res chain seq x y z
N MET A 1 11.46 24.18 -23.97
CA MET A 1 11.55 22.75 -23.55
C MET A 1 11.07 22.72 -22.10
N ASN A 2 9.87 22.30 -21.70
CA ASN A 2 8.98 21.25 -22.21
C ASN A 2 7.52 21.61 -21.94
N ASN A 3 6.72 21.78 -23.00
CA ASN A 3 5.26 21.71 -22.95
C ASN A 3 4.87 20.22 -23.00
N LEU A 4 4.98 19.51 -21.87
CA LEU A 4 4.34 18.21 -21.73
C LEU A 4 2.89 18.45 -21.30
N PRO A 5 1.89 17.90 -22.03
CA PRO A 5 0.50 18.07 -21.65
C PRO A 5 0.28 17.53 -20.23
N GLN A 6 -0.56 18.19 -19.43
CA GLN A 6 -0.86 17.85 -18.03
C GLN A 6 -1.59 16.49 -17.84
N VAL A 7 -1.14 15.42 -18.50
CA VAL A 7 -1.85 14.13 -18.60
C VAL A 7 -1.27 13.09 -17.64
N TYR A 8 -0.23 13.42 -16.87
CA TYR A 8 0.28 12.54 -15.83
C TYR A 8 -0.17 13.04 -14.47
N ARG A 9 -1.36 12.57 -14.03
CA ARG A 9 -1.79 12.69 -12.64
C ARG A 9 -0.67 12.11 -11.76
N LYS A 10 -0.37 12.74 -10.62
CA LYS A 10 0.72 12.32 -9.71
C LYS A 10 0.65 10.81 -9.46
N TYR A 11 1.58 10.07 -10.06
CA TYR A 11 1.67 8.61 -9.94
C TYR A 11 3.00 8.30 -9.24
N ASP A 12 2.90 7.49 -8.21
CA ASP A 12 4.04 6.83 -7.62
C ASP A 12 4.18 5.46 -8.28
N LEU A 13 5.40 4.98 -8.50
CA LEU A 13 5.62 3.66 -9.10
C LEU A 13 4.99 2.53 -8.26
N LEU A 14 4.94 2.73 -6.93
CA LEU A 14 4.38 1.78 -5.97
C LEU A 14 3.46 2.51 -4.98
N PHE A 15 2.62 1.73 -4.28
CA PHE A 15 1.82 2.27 -3.19
C PHE A 15 2.70 3.00 -2.16
N THR A 16 2.28 4.19 -1.76
CA THR A 16 3.03 5.05 -0.83
C THR A 16 2.29 5.19 0.51
N PRO A 17 2.98 5.07 1.66
CA PRO A 17 2.38 5.17 3.00
C PRO A 17 1.50 6.40 3.25
N ARG A 18 1.83 7.56 2.66
CA ARG A 18 1.04 8.79 2.77
C ARG A 18 -0.44 8.65 2.36
N LEU A 19 -0.78 7.62 1.57
CA LEU A 19 -2.16 7.35 1.13
C LEU A 19 -2.97 6.56 2.16
N ILE A 20 -2.36 6.03 3.23
CA ILE A 20 -3.03 5.21 4.24
C ILE A 20 -4.26 5.91 4.85
N PRO A 21 -4.20 7.19 5.29
CA PRO A 21 -5.35 7.86 5.88
C PRO A 21 -6.56 7.95 4.94
N GLU A 22 -6.33 8.04 3.62
CA GLU A 22 -7.41 8.11 2.63
C GLU A 22 -8.23 6.83 2.53
N LEU A 23 -7.73 5.72 3.09
CA LEU A 23 -8.39 4.42 3.04
C LEU A 23 -9.32 4.16 4.22
N ARG A 24 -9.31 5.03 5.25
CA ARG A 24 -10.00 4.81 6.53
C ARG A 24 -11.49 4.49 6.36
N ALA A 25 -12.20 5.31 5.59
CA ALA A 25 -13.65 5.26 5.45
C ALA A 25 -14.15 4.27 4.37
N LEU A 26 -13.30 3.34 3.91
CA LEU A 26 -13.65 2.44 2.80
C LEU A 26 -14.34 1.14 3.25
N ARG A 27 -14.25 0.78 4.53
CA ARG A 27 -14.74 -0.48 5.11
C ARG A 27 -15.18 -0.28 6.57
N GLY A 28 -15.54 -1.37 7.26
CA GLY A 28 -16.08 -1.33 8.61
C GLY A 28 -15.04 -1.04 9.70
N ASP A 29 -15.47 -1.08 10.95
CA ASP A 29 -14.70 -0.57 12.10
C ASP A 29 -13.35 -1.25 12.30
N SER A 30 -13.27 -2.57 12.04
CA SER A 30 -12.01 -3.31 12.14
C SER A 30 -10.95 -2.82 11.15
N TRP A 31 -11.37 -2.38 9.96
CA TRP A 31 -10.50 -1.75 8.98
C TRP A 31 -10.13 -0.33 9.39
N ALA A 32 -11.11 0.48 9.79
CA ALA A 32 -10.88 1.85 10.24
C ALA A 32 -9.88 1.89 11.40
N GLY A 33 -10.00 1.00 12.39
CA GLY A 33 -9.08 0.91 13.52
C GLY A 33 -7.65 0.54 13.12
N LEU A 34 -7.47 -0.31 12.09
CA LEU A 34 -6.14 -0.58 11.53
C LEU A 34 -5.55 0.68 10.88
N ILE A 35 -6.34 1.36 10.05
CA ILE A 35 -5.88 2.57 9.35
C ILE A 35 -5.53 3.68 10.35
N ASP A 36 -6.36 3.89 11.38
CA ASP A 36 -6.12 4.86 12.43
C ASP A 36 -4.79 4.59 13.16
N ARG A 37 -4.53 3.34 13.56
CA ARG A 37 -3.25 2.95 14.15
C ARG A 37 -2.09 3.26 13.19
N LEU A 38 -2.16 2.80 11.94
CA LEU A 38 -1.06 2.94 10.97
C LEU A 38 -0.77 4.40 10.62
N ALA A 39 -1.78 5.25 10.57
CA ALA A 39 -1.63 6.67 10.29
C ALA A 39 -0.82 7.43 11.36
N THR A 40 -0.73 6.89 12.58
CA THR A 40 0.07 7.49 13.67
C THR A 40 1.54 7.05 13.66
N LEU A 41 1.91 6.07 12.85
CA LEU A 41 3.25 5.48 12.85
C LEU A 41 4.15 6.15 11.80
N PRO A 42 5.47 6.22 12.02
CA PRO A 42 6.41 6.66 10.99
C PRO A 42 6.32 5.78 9.74
N GLU A 43 6.58 6.37 8.56
CA GLU A 43 6.55 5.62 7.28
C GLU A 43 7.54 4.44 7.24
N THR A 44 8.64 4.54 8.01
CA THR A 44 9.67 3.50 8.14
C THR A 44 9.30 2.39 9.14
N HIS A 45 8.19 2.54 9.87
CA HIS A 45 7.78 1.56 10.86
C HIS A 45 7.43 0.22 10.17
N PRO A 46 7.87 -0.94 10.70
CA PRO A 46 7.66 -2.24 10.06
C PRO A 46 6.19 -2.54 9.73
N ASP A 47 5.26 -2.14 10.59
CA ASP A 47 3.82 -2.29 10.36
C ASP A 47 3.30 -1.45 9.17
N VAL A 48 3.86 -0.26 8.94
CA VAL A 48 3.50 0.61 7.80
C VAL A 48 4.10 0.09 6.51
N LEU A 49 5.34 -0.41 6.58
CA LEU A 49 5.99 -1.11 5.46
C LEU A 49 5.21 -2.38 5.08
N ALA A 50 4.77 -3.16 6.08
CA ALA A 50 3.95 -4.35 5.84
C ALA A 50 2.62 -4.02 5.15
N PHE A 51 1.96 -2.93 5.56
CA PHE A 51 0.75 -2.47 4.88
C PHE A 51 1.03 -2.05 3.44
N SER A 52 2.14 -1.36 3.19
CA SER A 52 2.56 -0.98 1.84
C SER A 52 2.83 -2.21 0.97
N VAL A 53 3.54 -3.21 1.49
CA VAL A 53 3.78 -4.50 0.79
C VAL A 53 2.47 -5.20 0.46
N MET A 54 1.52 -5.21 1.41
CA MET A 54 0.19 -5.78 1.20
C MET A 54 -0.55 -5.06 0.07
N MET A 55 -0.57 -3.73 0.06
CA MET A 55 -1.20 -2.92 -0.98
C MET A 55 -0.54 -3.08 -2.35
N ILE A 56 0.80 -3.14 -2.41
CA ILE A 56 1.56 -3.38 -3.64
C ILE A 56 1.13 -4.72 -4.28
N LYS A 57 1.01 -5.77 -3.47
CA LYS A 57 0.58 -7.10 -3.94
C LYS A 57 -0.89 -7.13 -4.32
N LEU A 58 -1.76 -6.53 -3.50
CA LEU A 58 -3.21 -6.55 -3.70
C LEU A 58 -3.64 -5.70 -4.90
N GLY A 59 -3.02 -4.53 -5.09
CA GLY A 59 -3.29 -3.61 -6.20
C GLY A 59 -2.54 -3.97 -7.49
N GLY A 60 -1.61 -4.94 -7.42
CA GLY A 60 -0.76 -5.31 -8.56
C GLY A 60 0.10 -4.15 -9.04
N CYS A 61 0.66 -3.35 -8.12
CA CYS A 61 1.45 -2.16 -8.47
C CYS A 61 2.71 -2.52 -9.28
N LEU A 62 3.27 -3.72 -9.06
CA LEU A 62 4.46 -4.20 -9.78
C LEU A 62 4.21 -4.45 -11.28
N SER A 63 2.95 -4.53 -11.72
CA SER A 63 2.57 -4.62 -13.14
C SER A 63 1.92 -3.35 -13.67
N CYS A 64 2.09 -2.23 -12.96
CA CYS A 64 1.54 -0.93 -13.34
C CYS A 64 2.52 -0.19 -14.25
N GLU A 65 2.26 -0.23 -15.56
CA GLU A 65 3.05 0.47 -16.56
C GLU A 65 2.55 1.91 -16.75
N MET A 66 3.43 2.80 -17.21
CA MET A 66 3.22 4.26 -17.25
C MET A 66 2.06 4.68 -18.18
N ASP A 67 1.81 3.89 -19.21
CA ASP A 67 0.72 4.03 -20.17
C ASP A 67 -0.57 3.33 -19.73
N SER A 68 -0.53 2.52 -18.66
CA SER A 68 -1.70 1.78 -18.20
C SER A 68 -2.80 2.72 -17.71
N TYR A 69 -4.06 2.34 -17.94
CA TYR A 69 -5.24 3.05 -17.42
C TYR A 69 -5.16 3.27 -15.90
N ARG A 70 -4.47 2.37 -15.17
CA ARG A 70 -4.25 2.48 -13.73
C ARG A 70 -3.30 3.64 -13.37
N ALA A 71 -2.18 3.78 -14.09
CA ALA A 71 -1.23 4.87 -13.89
C ALA A 71 -1.88 6.23 -14.19
N GLN A 72 -2.66 6.32 -15.26
CA GLN A 72 -3.36 7.55 -15.65
C GLN A 72 -4.39 8.04 -14.61
N ARG A 73 -5.03 7.12 -13.85
CA ARG A 73 -6.00 7.46 -12.78
C ARG A 73 -5.35 7.91 -11.46
N GLY A 74 -4.05 7.70 -11.28
CA GLY A 74 -3.29 8.07 -10.08
C GLY A 74 -3.44 7.12 -8.90
N CYS A 75 -2.38 7.03 -8.09
CA CYS A 75 -2.22 6.00 -7.06
C CYS A 75 -3.26 6.07 -5.94
N ALA A 76 -3.72 7.27 -5.56
CA ALA A 76 -4.81 7.43 -4.59
C ALA A 76 -6.11 6.77 -5.06
N THR A 77 -6.49 7.00 -6.32
CA THR A 77 -7.70 6.39 -6.90
C THR A 77 -7.54 4.88 -7.05
N CYS A 78 -6.37 4.42 -7.50
CA CYS A 78 -6.05 3.00 -7.60
C CYS A 78 -6.12 2.31 -6.23
N ALA A 79 -5.47 2.87 -5.20
CA ALA A 79 -5.47 2.32 -3.84
C ALA A 79 -6.88 2.20 -3.26
N ARG A 80 -7.71 3.26 -3.39
CA ARG A 80 -9.11 3.22 -2.96
C ARG A 80 -9.88 2.12 -3.69
N GLN A 81 -9.74 2.04 -5.02
CA GLN A 81 -10.39 1.02 -5.83
C GLN A 81 -9.96 -0.40 -5.45
N THR A 82 -8.67 -0.62 -5.12
CA THR A 82 -8.16 -1.92 -4.65
C THR A 82 -8.90 -2.38 -3.40
N ILE A 83 -9.15 -1.50 -2.43
CA ILE A 83 -9.87 -1.85 -1.19
C ILE A 83 -11.38 -2.03 -1.42
N ILE A 84 -12.00 -1.15 -2.22
CA ILE A 84 -13.43 -1.21 -2.55
C ILE A 84 -13.77 -2.48 -3.34
N SER A 85 -12.93 -2.85 -4.32
CA SER A 85 -13.16 -4.02 -5.19
C SER A 85 -12.81 -5.36 -4.53
N PHE A 86 -12.19 -5.35 -3.35
CA PHE A 86 -11.83 -6.57 -2.65
C PHE A 86 -13.10 -7.33 -2.20
N LYS A 87 -13.35 -8.51 -2.77
CA LYS A 87 -14.58 -9.29 -2.52
C LYS A 87 -14.64 -9.98 -1.14
N GLY A 88 -13.56 -9.95 -0.36
CA GLY A 88 -13.50 -10.60 0.94
C GLY A 88 -13.95 -9.71 2.10
N THR A 89 -14.07 -10.33 3.27
CA THR A 89 -14.39 -9.63 4.52
C THR A 89 -13.21 -8.82 5.04
N ASP A 90 -13.49 -7.86 5.93
CA ASP A 90 -12.44 -7.07 6.57
C ASP A 90 -11.44 -7.95 7.32
N GLN A 91 -11.91 -9.02 7.98
CA GLN A 91 -11.05 -10.01 8.63
C GLN A 91 -10.09 -10.71 7.65
N GLN A 92 -10.56 -11.04 6.44
CA GLN A 92 -9.69 -11.62 5.41
C GLN A 92 -8.67 -10.62 4.86
N LEU A 93 -8.99 -9.32 4.92
CA LEU A 93 -8.09 -8.25 4.55
C LEU A 93 -7.03 -8.05 5.67
N LEU A 94 -7.44 -7.98 6.93
CA LEU A 94 -6.55 -7.95 8.09
C LEU A 94 -5.60 -9.18 8.10
N LYS A 95 -6.10 -10.37 7.78
CA LYS A 95 -5.26 -11.57 7.64
C LYS A 95 -4.20 -11.45 6.53
N ARG A 96 -4.49 -10.76 5.44
CA ARG A 96 -3.49 -10.47 4.39
C ARG A 96 -2.44 -9.49 4.90
N TYR A 97 -2.85 -8.53 5.72
CA TYR A 97 -1.95 -7.59 6.37
C TYR A 97 -1.02 -8.32 7.34
N ASP A 98 -1.52 -9.22 8.19
CA ASP A 98 -0.70 -10.03 9.10
C ASP A 98 0.32 -10.90 8.37
N LYS A 99 -0.06 -11.51 7.24
CA LYS A 99 0.89 -12.23 6.38
C LYS A 99 2.00 -11.31 5.85
N ALA A 100 1.67 -10.06 5.50
CA ALA A 100 2.68 -9.09 5.09
C ALA A 100 3.58 -8.66 6.26
N ARG A 101 3.05 -8.56 7.49
CA ARG A 101 3.87 -8.30 8.69
C ARG A 101 4.88 -9.41 8.92
N GLN A 102 4.45 -10.67 8.81
CA GLN A 102 5.33 -11.84 8.92
C GLN A 102 6.44 -11.80 7.85
N PHE A 103 6.08 -11.44 6.61
CA PHE A 103 7.05 -11.28 5.53
C PHE A 103 8.09 -10.19 5.86
N VAL A 104 7.67 -8.99 6.27
CA VAL A 104 8.59 -7.91 6.63
C VAL A 104 9.47 -8.26 7.82
N ALA A 105 8.91 -8.89 8.85
CA ALA A 105 9.66 -9.36 10.02
C ALA A 105 10.76 -10.37 9.62
N ALA A 106 10.43 -11.32 8.74
CA ALA A 106 11.40 -12.28 8.23
C ALA A 106 12.52 -11.61 7.42
N GLN A 107 12.23 -10.57 6.65
CA GLN A 107 13.25 -9.82 5.90
C GLN A 107 14.13 -8.96 6.82
N ASN A 108 13.55 -8.31 7.83
CA ASN A 108 14.33 -7.56 8.83
C ASN A 108 15.31 -8.46 9.58
N GLY A 109 14.90 -9.70 9.91
CA GLY A 109 15.80 -10.71 10.48
C GLY A 109 16.98 -11.04 9.56
N LYS A 110 16.74 -11.18 8.25
CA LYS A 110 17.80 -11.43 7.26
C LYS A 110 18.75 -10.24 7.06
N ILE A 111 18.21 -9.02 7.03
CA ILE A 111 19.02 -7.79 6.91
C ILE A 111 19.97 -7.65 8.11
N ASN A 112 19.50 -7.98 9.32
CA ASN A 112 20.33 -7.93 10.52
C ASN A 112 21.46 -8.98 10.50
N ILE A 113 21.24 -10.16 9.89
CA ILE A 113 22.29 -11.18 9.70
C ILE A 113 23.32 -10.73 8.65
N GLN A 114 22.87 -10.12 7.55
CA GLN A 114 23.75 -9.67 6.47
C GLN A 114 24.60 -8.44 6.84
N ARG A 115 24.20 -7.67 7.85
CA ARG A 115 24.98 -6.53 8.38
C ARG A 115 25.99 -6.91 9.46
N ALA A 116 25.93 -8.13 9.98
CA ALA A 116 26.81 -8.64 11.03
C ALA A 116 27.93 -9.58 10.50
N ALA A 117 28.01 -9.74 9.17
CA ALA A 117 29.05 -10.48 8.44
C ALA A 117 29.88 -9.50 7.61
#